data_AF-A0A673VBY0-F1
#
_entry.id   AF-A0A673VBY0-F1
#
_cell.length_a   1.000
_cell.length_b   1.000
_cell.length_c   1.000
_cell.angle_alpha   90.00
_cell.angle_beta   90.00
_cell.angle_gamma   90.00
#
_symmetry.space_group_name_H-M   'P 1'
#
loop_
_entity.id
_entity.type
_entity.pdbx_description
1 polymer ?
#
loop_
_entity_poly.entity_id
_entity_poly.type
_entity_poly.pdbx_seq_one_letter_code
_entity_poly.pdbx_strand_id
1 'polypeptide(L)'
;MSEVPRAETFVFLDLEATGLPNIDPEVAEISLFAVHRSSLENPDRDESGVPVLPRVLDKLTLCMSPERPFTAKASEITGLSSDGLARCRKAGFDRAVVRTLQAFLSRQEGPICLVAHNGFDYDFPLLCTELRRLGAHLPPDTICLDTLPALRGLDRAHSHGTRAQGCKGYSLGSLFRRYFRAEPSAAHSAEGDVHTLLMVFLHRAAELLGWADEQARSWAHIEPMYVPPDGPSLEA
;
A
#
# COMPACT_ATOMS: atom_id res chain seq x y z
N MET A 1 -1.46 22.46 16.92
CA MET A 1 -1.67 21.27 16.07
C MET A 1 -0.50 21.27 15.11
N SER A 2 0.35 20.23 15.09
CA SER A 2 1.43 20.17 14.09
C SER A 2 0.77 20.01 12.72
N GLU A 3 1.12 20.86 11.76
CA GLU A 3 0.65 20.71 10.39
C GLU A 3 1.12 19.34 9.83
N VAL A 4 0.22 18.64 9.15
CA VAL A 4 0.60 17.44 8.39
C VAL A 4 1.51 17.92 7.26
N PRO A 5 2.71 17.35 7.10
CA PRO A 5 3.60 17.75 6.00
C PRO A 5 2.92 17.45 4.66
N ARG A 6 2.98 18.41 3.74
CA ARG A 6 2.56 18.20 2.35
C ARG A 6 3.56 17.25 1.70
N ALA A 7 3.10 16.07 1.28
CA ALA A 7 3.96 15.08 0.64
C ALA A 7 4.23 15.42 -0.83
N GLU A 8 5.49 15.27 -1.25
CA GLU A 8 5.95 15.47 -2.63
C GLU A 8 6.03 14.17 -3.42
N THR A 9 6.21 13.01 -2.75
CA THR A 9 6.11 11.70 -3.40
C THR A 9 5.06 10.83 -2.72
N PHE A 10 4.20 10.22 -3.53
CA PHE A 10 3.23 9.23 -3.09
C PHE A 10 3.72 7.84 -3.51
N VAL A 11 3.92 6.97 -2.53
CA VAL A 11 4.41 5.60 -2.74
C VAL A 11 3.27 4.64 -2.50
N PHE A 12 2.70 4.15 -3.59
CA PHE A 12 1.61 3.18 -3.58
C PHE A 12 2.17 1.81 -3.23
N LEU A 13 1.55 1.16 -2.24
CA LEU A 13 2.01 -0.06 -1.60
C LEU A 13 0.90 -1.09 -1.57
N ASP A 14 1.28 -2.35 -1.80
CA ASP A 14 0.45 -3.53 -1.54
C ASP A 14 1.34 -4.67 -1.06
N LEU A 15 0.80 -5.51 -0.18
CA LEU A 15 1.45 -6.69 0.40
C LEU A 15 0.63 -7.96 0.16
N GLU A 16 1.26 -8.94 -0.47
CA GLU A 16 0.78 -10.32 -0.39
C GLU A 16 1.42 -11.01 0.80
N ALA A 17 0.61 -11.73 1.60
CA ALA A 17 1.03 -12.32 2.86
C ALA A 17 0.50 -13.73 3.05
N THR A 18 0.93 -14.38 4.14
CA THR A 18 0.52 -15.76 4.48
C THR A 18 -0.94 -15.90 4.93
N GLY A 19 -1.62 -14.80 5.27
CA GLY A 19 -3.05 -14.80 5.61
C GLY A 19 -3.52 -13.51 6.24
N LEU A 20 -4.62 -13.58 6.99
CA LEU A 20 -5.25 -12.42 7.64
C LEU A 20 -4.67 -12.14 9.04
N PRO A 21 -4.91 -10.95 9.62
CA PRO A 21 -4.27 -10.53 10.88
C PRO A 21 -4.45 -11.50 12.06
N ASN A 22 -5.50 -12.31 12.07
CA ASN A 22 -5.80 -13.26 13.16
C ASN A 22 -4.85 -14.46 13.25
N ILE A 23 -3.88 -14.58 12.34
CA ILE A 23 -2.88 -15.66 12.33
C ILE A 23 -1.44 -15.14 12.34
N ASP A 24 -1.26 -13.86 12.68
CA ASP A 24 0.03 -13.16 12.62
C ASP A 24 0.72 -13.37 11.27
N PRO A 25 0.18 -12.82 10.16
CA PRO A 25 0.68 -13.12 8.82
C PRO A 25 2.08 -12.53 8.60
N GLU A 26 2.79 -13.04 7.60
CA GLU A 26 4.12 -12.57 7.19
C GLU A 26 4.11 -12.20 5.72
N VAL A 27 4.91 -11.19 5.36
CA VAL A 27 4.99 -10.71 3.98
C VAL A 27 5.65 -11.75 3.09
N ALA A 28 5.04 -12.02 1.95
CA ALA A 28 5.55 -12.91 0.92
C ALA A 28 5.87 -12.18 -0.39
N GLU A 29 5.18 -11.09 -0.68
CA GLU A 29 5.46 -10.18 -1.78
C GLU A 29 5.15 -8.75 -1.36
N ILE A 30 6.02 -7.82 -1.73
CA ILE A 30 5.80 -6.39 -1.57
C ILE A 30 5.98 -5.72 -2.93
N SER A 31 5.10 -4.79 -3.26
CA SER A 31 5.23 -3.91 -4.43
C SER A 31 5.10 -2.45 -4.04
N LEU A 32 5.94 -1.59 -4.62
CA LEU A 32 5.93 -0.15 -4.41
C LEU A 32 5.99 0.59 -5.75
N PHE A 33 5.04 1.51 -6.00
CA PHE A 33 5.10 2.46 -7.12
C PHE A 33 5.25 3.85 -6.54
N ALA A 34 6.39 4.50 -6.76
CA ALA A 34 6.63 5.87 -6.32
C ALA A 34 6.30 6.86 -7.46
N VAL A 35 5.40 7.79 -7.16
CA VAL A 35 4.89 8.79 -8.09
C VAL A 35 5.04 10.17 -7.48
N HIS A 36 5.74 11.05 -8.17
CA HIS A 36 5.86 12.45 -7.77
C HIS A 36 4.49 13.16 -7.84
N ARG A 37 4.23 14.06 -6.88
CA ARG A 37 2.97 14.77 -6.72
C ARG A 37 2.51 15.48 -7.99
N SER A 38 3.43 16.06 -8.75
CA SER A 38 3.11 16.75 -10.01
C SER A 38 2.34 15.87 -11.00
N SER A 39 2.64 14.57 -11.04
CA SER A 39 1.97 13.58 -11.91
C SER A 39 0.58 13.21 -11.42
N LEU A 40 0.29 13.41 -10.13
CA LEU A 40 -1.02 13.18 -9.53
C LEU A 40 -1.90 14.43 -9.61
N GLU A 41 -1.31 15.62 -9.51
CA GLU A 41 -2.01 16.89 -9.71
C GLU A 41 -2.45 17.07 -11.16
N ASN A 42 -1.69 16.53 -12.11
CA ASN A 42 -1.99 16.57 -13.55
C ASN A 42 -1.94 15.17 -14.16
N PRO A 43 -2.94 14.29 -13.92
CA PRO A 43 -2.94 12.94 -14.48
C PRO A 43 -2.97 12.96 -16.01
N ASP A 44 -1.99 12.31 -16.63
CA ASP A 44 -2.01 12.01 -18.06
C ASP A 44 -3.23 11.12 -18.38
N ARG A 45 -3.80 11.31 -19.57
CA ARG A 45 -4.99 10.57 -20.03
C ARG A 45 -4.79 10.07 -21.45
N ASP A 46 -5.39 8.93 -21.75
CA ASP A 46 -5.46 8.42 -23.12
C ASP A 46 -6.50 9.17 -23.96
N GLU A 47 -6.63 8.78 -25.24
CA GLU A 47 -7.60 9.36 -26.18
C GLU A 47 -9.06 9.22 -25.71
N SER A 48 -9.34 8.26 -24.83
CA SER A 48 -10.67 8.02 -24.24
C SER A 48 -10.90 8.80 -22.94
N GLY A 49 -9.92 9.60 -22.50
CA GLY A 49 -9.96 10.39 -21.27
C GLY A 49 -9.74 9.56 -20.00
N VAL A 50 -9.33 8.30 -20.12
CA VAL A 50 -9.00 7.43 -18.99
C VAL A 50 -7.59 7.79 -18.50
N PRO A 51 -7.37 7.98 -17.18
CA PRO A 51 -6.02 8.18 -16.66
C PRO A 51 -5.09 7.05 -17.07
N VAL A 52 -3.86 7.38 -17.42
CA VAL A 52 -2.80 6.40 -17.66
C VAL A 52 -1.74 6.50 -16.56
N LEU A 53 -0.93 5.46 -16.41
CA LEU A 53 0.16 5.51 -15.46
C LEU A 53 1.14 6.65 -15.80
N PRO A 54 1.61 7.41 -14.80
CA PRO A 54 2.65 8.40 -14.98
C PRO A 54 3.88 7.79 -15.66
N ARG A 55 4.42 8.48 -16.66
CA ARG A 55 5.62 7.99 -17.38
C ARG A 55 6.86 7.97 -16.48
N VAL A 56 6.98 8.94 -15.58
CA VAL A 56 8.04 9.01 -14.56
C VAL A 56 7.50 8.33 -13.31
N LEU A 57 7.91 7.08 -13.11
CA LEU A 57 7.40 6.19 -12.07
C LEU A 57 8.50 5.20 -11.70
N ASP A 58 8.91 5.22 -10.44
CA ASP A 58 9.88 4.26 -9.90
C ASP A 58 9.12 3.05 -9.32
N LYS A 59 9.60 1.82 -9.62
CA LYS A 59 8.98 0.58 -9.15
C LYS A 59 9.95 -0.30 -8.37
N LEU A 60 9.45 -0.97 -7.35
CA LEU A 60 10.15 -2.03 -6.63
C LEU A 60 9.17 -3.15 -6.29
N THR A 61 9.49 -4.38 -6.70
CA THR A 61 8.72 -5.58 -6.33
C THR A 61 9.68 -6.65 -5.84
N LEU A 62 9.42 -7.20 -4.65
CA LEU A 62 10.26 -8.21 -4.01
C LEU A 62 9.39 -9.34 -3.48
N CYS A 63 9.68 -10.58 -3.89
CA CYS A 63 9.15 -11.77 -3.23
C CYS A 63 10.14 -12.25 -2.15
N MET A 64 9.61 -12.72 -1.03
CA MET A 64 10.37 -13.23 0.11
C MET A 64 9.71 -14.47 0.71
N SER A 65 10.51 -15.38 1.28
CA SER A 65 10.02 -16.62 1.88
C SER A 65 9.61 -16.38 3.35
N PRO A 66 8.31 -16.46 3.71
CA PRO A 66 7.89 -16.35 5.10
C PRO A 66 8.38 -17.54 5.92
N GLU A 67 8.50 -17.37 7.24
CA GLU A 67 8.86 -18.42 8.19
C GLU A 67 7.63 -19.27 8.55
N ARG A 68 6.46 -18.64 8.64
CA ARG A 68 5.16 -19.25 8.88
C ARG A 68 4.52 -19.74 7.57
N PRO A 69 3.77 -20.85 7.61
CA PRO A 69 3.11 -21.38 6.43
C PRO A 69 1.99 -20.45 5.96
N PHE A 70 1.73 -20.46 4.64
CA PHE A 70 0.52 -19.86 4.08
C PHE A 70 -0.72 -20.60 4.57
N THR A 71 -1.80 -19.86 4.80
CA THR A 71 -3.14 -20.45 4.79
C THR A 71 -3.46 -20.96 3.39
N ALA A 72 -4.33 -21.99 3.30
CA ALA A 72 -4.78 -22.51 2.01
C ALA A 72 -5.39 -21.39 1.14
N LYS A 73 -6.16 -20.48 1.74
CA LYS A 73 -6.79 -19.38 1.00
C LYS A 73 -5.79 -18.34 0.52
N ALA A 74 -4.80 -17.96 1.33
CA ALA A 74 -3.76 -17.04 0.91
C ALA A 74 -2.95 -17.62 -0.26
N SER A 75 -2.55 -18.89 -0.18
CA SER A 75 -1.84 -19.54 -1.28
C SER A 75 -2.68 -19.62 -2.56
N GLU A 76 -3.99 -19.88 -2.43
CA GLU A 76 -4.93 -19.92 -3.57
C GLU A 76 -5.05 -18.56 -4.26
N ILE A 77 -5.27 -17.48 -3.51
CA ILE A 77 -5.51 -16.16 -4.12
C ILE A 77 -4.22 -15.56 -4.68
N THR A 78 -3.09 -15.69 -3.96
CA THR A 78 -1.81 -15.07 -4.37
C THR A 78 -1.06 -15.89 -5.41
N GLY A 79 -1.35 -17.18 -5.51
CA GLY A 79 -0.53 -18.13 -6.27
C GLY A 79 0.87 -18.37 -5.67
N LEU A 80 1.15 -17.82 -4.48
CA LEU A 80 2.42 -18.00 -3.77
C LEU A 80 2.35 -19.21 -2.84
N SER A 81 3.51 -19.82 -2.61
CA SER A 81 3.68 -20.92 -1.65
C SER A 81 5.11 -20.93 -1.13
N SER A 82 5.30 -21.45 0.10
CA SER A 82 6.63 -21.59 0.70
C SER A 82 7.56 -22.42 -0.18
N ASP A 83 7.08 -23.52 -0.78
CA ASP A 83 7.86 -24.35 -1.69
C ASP A 83 8.27 -23.60 -2.98
N GLY A 84 7.37 -22.79 -3.53
CA GLY A 84 7.66 -21.98 -4.72
C GLY A 84 8.73 -20.93 -4.45
N LEU A 85 8.61 -20.21 -3.34
CA LEU A 85 9.55 -19.17 -2.92
C LEU A 85 10.93 -19.77 -2.57
N ALA A 86 10.96 -20.91 -1.87
CA ALA A 86 12.18 -21.63 -1.53
C ALA A 86 12.89 -22.18 -2.78
N ARG A 87 12.14 -22.72 -3.76
CA ARG A 87 12.70 -23.18 -5.04
C ARG A 87 13.38 -22.05 -5.81
N CYS A 88 12.79 -20.85 -5.75
CA CYS A 88 13.37 -19.62 -6.31
C CYS A 88 14.45 -18.99 -5.43
N ARG A 89 14.84 -19.65 -4.33
CA ARG A 89 15.88 -19.22 -3.37
C ARG A 89 15.66 -17.83 -2.81
N LYS A 90 14.39 -17.47 -2.55
CA LYS A 90 14.05 -16.22 -1.88
C LYS A 90 14.38 -16.35 -0.39
N ALA A 91 15.14 -15.42 0.16
CA ALA A 91 15.28 -15.26 1.60
C ALA A 91 13.99 -14.69 2.20
N GLY A 92 13.86 -14.70 3.53
CA GLY A 92 12.76 -14.01 4.21
C GLY A 92 12.92 -12.49 4.23
N PHE A 93 12.04 -11.80 4.98
CA PHE A 93 12.18 -10.37 5.19
C PHE A 93 13.45 -10.11 6.00
N ASP A 94 14.51 -9.62 5.37
CA ASP A 94 15.83 -9.52 5.98
C ASP A 94 16.46 -8.12 5.84
N ARG A 95 17.72 -7.97 6.26
CA ARG A 95 18.44 -6.69 6.13
C ARG A 95 18.67 -6.29 4.67
N ALA A 96 18.66 -7.21 3.72
CA ALA A 96 18.77 -6.88 2.30
C ALA A 96 17.46 -6.24 1.78
N VAL A 97 16.31 -6.78 2.19
CA VAL A 97 15.00 -6.15 1.95
C VAL A 97 14.97 -4.73 2.52
N VAL A 98 15.34 -4.57 3.80
CA VAL A 98 15.38 -3.25 4.46
C VAL A 98 16.26 -2.24 3.71
N ARG A 99 17.50 -2.62 3.37
CA ARG A 99 18.41 -1.72 2.63
C ARG A 99 17.85 -1.34 1.27
N THR A 100 17.20 -2.28 0.59
CA THR A 100 16.60 -2.04 -0.73
C THR A 100 15.43 -1.06 -0.62
N LEU A 101 14.54 -1.24 0.36
CA LEU A 101 13.44 -0.31 0.65
C LEU A 101 13.97 1.09 1.00
N GLN A 102 14.95 1.18 1.89
CA GLN A 102 15.53 2.47 2.29
C GLN A 102 16.21 3.19 1.12
N ALA A 103 16.95 2.47 0.27
CA ALA A 103 17.57 3.05 -0.92
C ALA A 103 16.53 3.46 -1.98
N PHE A 104 15.44 2.70 -2.12
CA PHE A 104 14.33 3.05 -2.99
C PHE A 104 13.61 4.32 -2.52
N LEU A 105 13.33 4.42 -1.21
CA LEU A 105 12.68 5.59 -0.64
C LEU A 105 13.58 6.83 -0.63
N SER A 106 14.89 6.69 -0.45
CA SER A 106 15.83 7.82 -0.49
C SER A 106 16.04 8.43 -1.88
N ARG A 107 15.59 7.73 -2.93
CA ARG A 107 15.53 8.25 -4.30
C ARG A 107 14.38 9.22 -4.53
N GLN A 108 13.40 9.24 -3.61
CA GLN A 108 12.16 9.99 -3.75
C GLN A 108 12.28 11.37 -3.10
N GLU A 109 11.58 12.37 -3.67
CA GLU A 109 11.47 13.68 -3.05
C GLU A 109 10.51 13.59 -1.86
N GLY A 110 11.03 13.93 -0.67
CA GLY A 110 10.26 13.91 0.56
C GLY A 110 9.54 15.25 0.83
N PRO A 111 8.56 15.28 1.75
CA PRO A 111 8.06 14.15 2.55
C PRO A 111 7.32 13.09 1.72
N ILE A 112 7.39 11.83 2.16
CA ILE A 112 6.77 10.69 1.46
C ILE A 112 5.39 10.38 2.07
N CYS A 113 4.38 10.15 1.22
CA CYS A 113 3.10 9.58 1.62
C CYS A 113 2.99 8.12 1.14
N LEU A 114 3.01 7.15 2.06
CA LEU A 114 2.66 5.77 1.74
C LEU A 114 1.15 5.68 1.51
N VAL A 115 0.74 5.06 0.40
CA VAL A 115 -0.67 4.89 0.03
C VAL A 115 -0.97 3.40 -0.09
N ALA A 116 -1.92 2.91 0.69
CA ALA A 116 -2.41 1.53 0.60
C ALA A 116 -3.94 1.50 0.67
N HIS A 117 -4.55 0.38 0.31
CA HIS A 117 -5.99 0.19 0.36
C HIS A 117 -6.38 -0.73 1.52
N ASN A 118 -7.11 -0.21 2.51
CA ASN A 118 -7.24 -0.86 3.83
C ASN A 118 -5.90 -0.91 4.60
N GLY A 119 -4.98 0.01 4.28
CA GLY A 119 -3.63 0.03 4.81
C GLY A 119 -3.55 0.20 6.33
N PHE A 120 -4.47 0.97 6.95
CA PHE A 120 -4.44 1.16 8.41
C PHE A 120 -4.79 -0.10 9.19
N ASP A 121 -5.54 -1.02 8.59
CA ASP A 121 -5.98 -2.26 9.21
C ASP A 121 -5.16 -3.47 8.72
N TYR A 122 -4.22 -3.29 7.79
CA TYR A 122 -3.45 -4.39 7.18
C TYR A 122 -2.01 -4.03 6.81
N ASP A 123 -1.79 -3.36 5.67
CA ASP A 123 -0.45 -3.19 5.08
C ASP A 123 0.52 -2.42 5.99
N PHE A 124 0.07 -1.30 6.56
CA PHE A 124 0.94 -0.47 7.39
C PHE A 124 1.30 -1.18 8.70
N PRO A 125 0.36 -1.76 9.48
CA PRO A 125 0.72 -2.55 10.65
C PRO A 125 1.61 -3.75 10.34
N LEU A 126 1.38 -4.46 9.22
CA LEU A 126 2.17 -5.63 8.85
C LEU A 126 3.61 -5.24 8.47
N LEU A 127 3.77 -4.23 7.62
CA LEU A 127 5.10 -3.70 7.28
C LEU A 127 5.81 -3.14 8.53
N CYS A 128 5.07 -2.51 9.43
CA CYS A 128 5.60 -2.02 10.70
C CYS A 128 6.15 -3.17 11.55
N THR A 129 5.43 -4.30 11.64
CA THR A 129 5.92 -5.50 12.35
C THR A 129 7.25 -6.00 11.77
N GLU A 130 7.34 -6.17 10.46
CA GLU A 130 8.55 -6.68 9.80
C GLU A 130 9.75 -5.74 9.95
N LEU A 131 9.53 -4.43 9.82
CA LEU A 131 10.58 -3.42 10.03
C LEU A 131 11.03 -3.38 11.50
N ARG A 132 10.08 -3.40 12.46
CA ARG A 132 10.40 -3.39 13.90
C ARG A 132 11.20 -4.61 14.32
N ARG A 133 10.89 -5.80 13.78
CA ARG A 133 11.67 -7.04 14.03
C ARG A 133 13.16 -6.88 13.70
N LEU A 134 13.49 -6.02 12.74
CA LEU A 134 14.87 -5.77 12.30
C LEU A 134 15.48 -4.46 12.84
N GLY A 135 14.75 -3.73 13.70
CA GLY A 135 15.16 -2.40 14.17
C GLY A 135 15.28 -1.37 13.03
N ALA A 136 14.47 -1.53 11.99
CA ALA A 136 14.49 -0.67 10.82
C ALA A 136 13.44 0.46 10.94
N HIS A 137 13.76 1.62 10.37
CA HIS A 137 12.90 2.79 10.34
C HIS A 137 12.78 3.35 8.93
N LEU A 138 11.62 3.92 8.62
CA LEU A 138 11.38 4.76 7.45
C LEU A 138 11.80 6.21 7.75
N PRO A 139 11.91 7.10 6.74
CA PRO A 139 12.12 8.53 6.97
C PRO A 139 11.10 9.09 7.99
N PRO A 140 11.52 9.92 8.95
CA PRO A 140 10.70 10.32 10.11
C PRO A 140 9.47 11.17 9.73
N ASP A 141 9.53 11.84 8.59
CA ASP A 141 8.46 12.65 8.01
C ASP A 141 7.52 11.84 7.08
N THR A 142 7.69 10.52 7.00
CA THR A 142 6.78 9.65 6.24
C THR A 142 5.38 9.71 6.85
N ILE A 143 4.39 9.96 6.00
CA ILE A 143 2.97 9.91 6.32
C ILE A 143 2.28 8.78 5.57
N CYS A 144 1.06 8.44 5.97
CA CYS A 144 0.30 7.32 5.45
C CYS A 144 -1.14 7.74 5.12
N LEU A 145 -1.61 7.32 3.96
CA LEU A 145 -2.97 7.49 3.49
C LEU A 145 -3.58 6.12 3.22
N ASP A 146 -4.71 5.85 3.88
CA ASP A 146 -5.57 4.72 3.53
C ASP A 146 -6.70 5.19 2.61
N THR A 147 -6.71 4.68 1.38
CA THR A 147 -7.71 5.06 0.38
C THR A 147 -9.12 4.55 0.71
N LEU A 148 -9.26 3.50 1.53
CA LEU A 148 -10.56 2.95 1.89
C LEU A 148 -11.42 3.93 2.71
N PRO A 149 -10.98 4.42 3.89
CA PRO A 149 -11.72 5.44 4.63
C PRO A 149 -11.76 6.77 3.89
N ALA A 150 -10.72 7.15 3.13
CA ALA A 150 -10.71 8.39 2.36
C ALA A 150 -11.83 8.41 1.31
N LEU A 151 -11.91 7.40 0.44
CA LEU A 151 -12.96 7.31 -0.59
C LEU A 151 -14.36 7.18 0.01
N ARG A 152 -14.52 6.47 1.14
CA ARG A 152 -15.79 6.44 1.88
C ARG A 152 -16.18 7.81 2.40
N GLY A 153 -15.23 8.58 2.93
CA GLY A 153 -15.44 9.93 3.43
C GLY A 153 -15.82 10.91 2.32
N LEU A 154 -15.07 10.89 1.23
CA LEU A 154 -15.33 11.70 0.03
C LEU A 154 -16.71 11.39 -0.57
N ASP A 155 -17.07 10.13 -0.76
CA ASP A 155 -18.38 9.76 -1.29
C ASP A 155 -19.52 10.19 -0.32
N ARG A 156 -19.30 10.17 1.00
CA ARG A 156 -20.29 10.66 1.99
C ARG A 156 -20.47 12.17 1.92
N ALA A 157 -19.39 12.94 1.80
CA ALA A 157 -19.45 14.40 1.72
C ALA A 157 -20.25 14.90 0.50
N HIS A 158 -20.21 14.16 -0.61
CA HIS A 158 -20.97 14.49 -1.83
C HIS A 158 -22.43 14.01 -1.80
N SER A 159 -22.83 13.16 -0.84
CA SER A 159 -24.12 12.45 -0.85
C SER A 159 -25.25 13.17 -0.08
N HIS A 160 -25.16 14.48 0.17
CA HIS A 160 -26.18 15.24 0.91
C HIS A 160 -27.58 15.35 0.23
N GLY A 161 -27.83 14.65 -0.90
CA GLY A 161 -29.06 14.84 -1.70
C GLY A 161 -29.85 13.62 -2.17
N THR A 162 -29.36 12.37 -2.11
CA THR A 162 -30.11 11.23 -2.68
C THR A 162 -30.02 9.95 -1.85
N ARG A 163 -31.17 9.52 -1.31
CA ARG A 163 -31.40 8.28 -0.54
C ARG A 163 -31.27 6.98 -1.38
N ALA A 164 -30.52 7.00 -2.47
CA ALA A 164 -30.36 5.87 -3.38
C ALA A 164 -28.90 5.39 -3.46
N GLN A 165 -28.19 5.37 -2.34
CA GLN A 165 -26.91 4.67 -2.25
C GLN A 165 -27.20 3.23 -1.84
N GLY A 166 -27.46 2.34 -2.80
CA GLY A 166 -27.34 0.90 -2.57
C GLY A 166 -25.96 0.59 -1.97
N CYS A 167 -25.80 -0.56 -1.31
CA CYS A 167 -24.57 -0.95 -0.62
C CYS A 167 -23.38 -1.00 -1.59
N LYS A 168 -22.68 0.12 -1.77
CA LYS A 168 -21.52 0.24 -2.66
C LYS A 168 -20.35 -0.50 -2.00
N GLY A 169 -19.84 -1.54 -2.65
CA GLY A 169 -18.60 -2.19 -2.24
C GLY A 169 -17.43 -1.23 -2.43
N TYR A 170 -16.56 -1.13 -1.42
CA TYR A 170 -15.33 -0.34 -1.48
C TYR A 170 -14.08 -1.22 -1.57
N SER A 171 -14.22 -2.53 -1.85
CA SER A 171 -13.04 -3.32 -2.19
C SER A 171 -12.37 -2.77 -3.44
N LEU A 172 -11.04 -2.92 -3.53
CA LEU A 172 -10.24 -2.37 -4.62
C LEU A 172 -10.80 -2.73 -6.00
N GLY A 173 -11.10 -4.00 -6.24
CA GLY A 173 -11.74 -4.44 -7.49
C GLY A 173 -13.13 -3.87 -7.72
N SER A 174 -13.93 -3.64 -6.67
CA SER A 174 -15.25 -2.98 -6.81
C SER A 174 -15.13 -1.50 -7.19
N LEU A 175 -14.12 -0.82 -6.64
CA LEU A 175 -13.80 0.56 -7.01
C LEU A 175 -13.34 0.65 -8.45
N PHE A 176 -12.41 -0.22 -8.86
CA PHE A 176 -11.89 -0.26 -10.22
C PHE A 176 -13.01 -0.51 -11.24
N ARG A 177 -13.85 -1.55 -11.03
CA ARG A 177 -15.01 -1.82 -11.89
C ARG A 177 -15.97 -0.64 -11.98
N ARG A 178 -16.19 0.07 -10.86
CA ARG A 178 -17.08 1.24 -10.82
C ARG A 178 -16.54 2.42 -11.62
N TYR A 179 -15.23 2.65 -11.60
CA TYR A 179 -14.60 3.80 -12.26
C TYR A 179 -14.28 3.54 -13.73
N PHE A 180 -13.90 2.31 -14.09
CA PHE A 180 -13.38 1.99 -15.41
C PHE A 180 -14.28 1.04 -16.23
N ARG A 181 -15.33 0.47 -15.63
CA ARG A 181 -16.21 -0.52 -16.27
C ARG A 181 -15.44 -1.71 -16.87
N ALA A 182 -14.33 -2.06 -16.23
CA ALA A 182 -13.43 -3.14 -16.60
C ALA A 182 -13.00 -3.94 -15.36
N GLU A 183 -12.48 -5.13 -15.56
CA GLU A 183 -11.87 -5.92 -14.48
C GLU A 183 -10.41 -5.49 -14.26
N PRO A 184 -9.92 -5.48 -13.00
CA PRO A 184 -8.51 -5.30 -12.74
C PRO A 184 -7.70 -6.45 -13.32
N SER A 185 -6.50 -6.14 -13.83
CA SER A 185 -5.55 -7.14 -14.30
C SER A 185 -4.71 -7.68 -13.15
N ALA A 186 -4.43 -8.99 -13.13
CA ALA A 186 -3.53 -9.63 -12.19
C ALA A 186 -3.85 -9.36 -10.70
N ALA A 187 -5.14 -9.43 -10.35
CA ALA A 187 -5.58 -9.34 -8.96
C ALA A 187 -4.86 -10.37 -8.08
N HIS A 188 -4.50 -9.98 -6.85
CA HIS A 188 -3.73 -10.78 -5.90
C HIS A 188 -2.27 -11.09 -6.34
N SER A 189 -1.72 -10.24 -7.21
CA SER A 189 -0.28 -9.99 -7.25
C SER A 189 -0.05 -8.59 -6.72
N ALA A 190 0.97 -8.39 -5.87
CA ALA A 190 1.22 -7.09 -5.26
C ALA A 190 1.41 -5.99 -6.33
N GLU A 191 2.09 -6.29 -7.45
CA GLU A 191 2.24 -5.33 -8.54
C GLU A 191 0.92 -5.01 -9.25
N GLY A 192 0.05 -6.01 -9.43
CA GLY A 192 -1.28 -5.84 -10.04
C GLY A 192 -2.23 -5.02 -9.17
N ASP A 193 -2.20 -5.25 -7.86
CA ASP A 193 -3.03 -4.53 -6.90
C ASP A 193 -2.52 -3.11 -6.64
N VAL A 194 -1.20 -2.87 -6.59
CA VAL A 194 -0.63 -1.50 -6.62
C VAL A 194 -1.02 -0.76 -7.91
N HIS A 195 -0.93 -1.41 -9.07
CA HIS A 195 -1.36 -0.81 -10.33
C HIS A 195 -2.84 -0.40 -10.27
N THR A 196 -3.70 -1.31 -9.79
CA THR A 196 -5.14 -1.07 -9.65
C THR A 196 -5.42 0.09 -8.67
N LEU A 197 -4.70 0.14 -7.55
CA LEU A 197 -4.78 1.21 -6.56
C LEU A 197 -4.36 2.57 -7.15
N LEU A 198 -3.26 2.64 -7.88
CA LEU A 198 -2.82 3.86 -8.52
C LEU A 198 -3.85 4.35 -9.55
N MET A 199 -4.43 3.46 -10.35
CA MET A 199 -5.51 3.83 -11.27
C MET A 199 -6.74 4.38 -10.55
N VAL A 200 -7.18 3.72 -9.48
CA VAL A 200 -8.28 4.19 -8.61
C VAL A 200 -7.96 5.56 -8.01
N PHE A 201 -6.71 5.78 -7.59
CA PHE A 201 -6.26 7.06 -7.07
C PHE A 201 -6.30 8.15 -8.14
N LEU A 202 -5.73 7.90 -9.33
CA LEU A 202 -5.70 8.85 -10.45
C LEU A 202 -7.11 9.30 -10.87
N HIS A 203 -8.10 8.40 -10.78
CA HIS A 203 -9.50 8.74 -11.05
C HIS A 203 -10.07 9.80 -10.10
N ARG A 204 -9.55 9.89 -8.87
CA ARG A 204 -10.01 10.81 -7.80
C ARG A 204 -8.85 11.66 -7.24
N ALA A 205 -7.83 11.92 -8.05
CA ALA A 205 -6.54 12.43 -7.56
C ALA A 205 -6.67 13.76 -6.80
N ALA A 206 -7.41 14.74 -7.35
CA ALA A 206 -7.58 16.04 -6.71
C ALA A 206 -8.18 15.94 -5.30
N GLU A 207 -9.18 15.06 -5.12
CA GLU A 207 -9.85 14.87 -3.84
C GLU A 207 -8.99 14.06 -2.85
N LEU A 208 -8.26 13.05 -3.34
CA LEU A 208 -7.38 12.23 -2.51
C LEU A 208 -6.11 12.97 -2.10
N LEU A 209 -5.57 13.84 -2.95
CA LEU A 209 -4.48 14.74 -2.59
C LEU A 209 -4.91 15.72 -1.50
N GLY A 210 -6.07 16.37 -1.66
CA GLY A 210 -6.63 17.23 -0.61
C GLY A 210 -6.88 16.48 0.70
N TRP A 211 -7.40 15.24 0.62
CA TRP A 211 -7.57 14.39 1.79
C TRP A 211 -6.23 14.03 2.46
N ALA A 212 -5.19 13.73 1.66
CA ALA A 212 -3.86 13.41 2.19
C ALA A 212 -3.24 14.59 2.93
N ASP A 213 -3.33 15.79 2.35
CA ASP A 213 -2.78 17.02 2.94
C ASP A 213 -3.42 17.35 4.30
N GLU A 214 -4.67 16.95 4.52
CA GLU A 214 -5.41 17.24 5.75
C GLU A 214 -5.41 16.10 6.78
N GLN A 215 -5.46 14.84 6.32
CA GLN A 215 -5.80 13.69 7.16
C GLN A 215 -4.80 12.52 7.10
N ALA A 216 -3.71 12.63 6.33
CA ALA A 216 -2.66 11.62 6.38
C ALA A 216 -2.08 11.50 7.80
N ARG A 217 -1.76 10.28 8.19
CA ARG A 217 -1.24 9.98 9.54
C ARG A 217 0.27 9.80 9.48
N SER A 218 1.00 10.29 10.47
CA SER A 218 2.43 9.99 10.58
C SER A 218 2.65 8.48 10.69
N TRP A 219 3.64 7.96 9.96
CA TRP A 219 4.11 6.58 10.10
C TRP A 219 4.52 6.24 11.54
N ALA A 220 5.02 7.23 12.29
CA ALA A 220 5.39 7.06 13.70
C ALA A 220 4.21 6.66 14.60
N HIS A 221 2.97 6.87 14.17
CA HIS A 221 1.76 6.46 14.89
C HIS A 221 1.20 5.09 14.44
N ILE A 222 1.87 4.42 13.49
CA ILE A 222 1.48 3.09 13.05
C ILE A 222 2.03 2.06 14.04
N GLU A 223 1.12 1.35 14.70
CA GLU A 223 1.46 0.23 15.57
C GLU A 223 1.67 -1.07 14.78
N PRO A 224 2.51 -1.99 15.29
CA PRO A 224 2.77 -3.24 14.60
C PRO A 224 1.52 -4.11 14.73
N MET A 225 1.24 -4.91 13.70
CA MET A 225 0.09 -5.81 13.66
C MET A 225 0.08 -6.80 14.84
N TYR A 226 1.27 -7.26 15.23
CA TYR A 226 1.52 -8.16 16.35
C TYR A 226 2.95 -7.97 16.84
N VAL A 227 3.26 -8.48 18.04
CA VAL A 227 4.64 -8.44 18.57
C VAL A 227 5.41 -9.59 17.92
N PRO A 228 6.48 -9.34 17.15
CA PRO A 228 7.28 -10.41 16.58
C PRO A 228 7.95 -11.21 17.71
N PRO A 229 7.98 -12.56 17.63
CA PRO A 229 8.66 -13.39 18.64
C PRO A 229 10.16 -13.04 18.67
N ASP A 230 10.60 -12.48 19.80
CA ASP A 230 11.96 -12.09 20.18
C ASP A 230 12.98 -11.77 19.05
N GLY A 231 13.09 -10.48 18.69
CA GLY A 231 14.28 -9.86 18.10
C GLY A 231 14.87 -8.83 19.08
N PRO A 232 16.20 -8.62 19.11
CA PRO A 232 16.99 -8.50 20.34
C PRO A 232 16.44 -7.49 21.33
N SER A 233 16.43 -7.87 22.60
CA SER A 233 16.21 -6.96 23.73
C SER A 233 17.03 -5.69 23.50
N LEU A 234 16.33 -4.55 23.41
CA LEU A 234 16.92 -3.26 23.67
C LEU A 234 17.35 -3.28 25.14
N GLU A 235 18.57 -3.73 25.41
CA GLU A 235 19.24 -3.39 26.66
C GLU A 235 19.42 -1.87 26.68
N ALA A 236 18.68 -1.26 27.60
CA ALA A 236 18.82 0.02 28.31
C ALA A 236 19.64 1.15 27.67
#